data_AF-A0A7R9XRU8-F1
#
_entry.id   AF-A0A7R9XRU8-F1
#
_cell.length_a   1.000
_cell.length_b   1.000
_cell.length_c   1.000
_cell.angle_alpha   90.00
_cell.angle_beta   90.00
_cell.angle_gamma   90.00
#
_symmetry.space_group_name_H-M   'P 1'
#
loop_
_entity.id
_entity.type
_entity.pdbx_description
1 polymer ?
#
loop_
_entity_poly.entity_id
_entity_poly.type
_entity_poly.pdbx_seq_one_letter_code
_entity_poly.pdbx_strand_id
1 'polypeptide(L)'
;TTDVDMGYKDPAPWTFTGKALYQLALVRAEDARAHVPSDLRLVEFAGHTLGGLYVARYDESPCGKLDEVVVLGGLVWNPPTSCAWASRVYVDSAEARAHGIRTCGLPSRVAAFREETDASSKQRGWQNKTRWWHGTKRSEGDASTGAVSIVEGKTKVCELALPSEPKLKGPR
;
A
#
# COMPACT_ATOMS: atom_id res chain seq x y z
N THR A 1 6.83 28.81 22.42
CA THR A 1 7.17 27.42 22.77
C THR A 1 5.89 26.63 22.74
N THR A 2 5.67 25.88 21.68
CA THR A 2 4.45 25.08 21.49
C THR A 2 4.93 23.68 21.14
N ASP A 3 4.68 22.75 22.05
CA ASP A 3 5.00 21.33 21.92
C ASP A 3 4.48 20.79 20.59
N VAL A 4 5.41 20.37 19.71
CA VAL A 4 5.08 19.55 18.56
C VAL A 4 5.06 18.12 19.09
N ASP A 5 3.88 17.61 19.37
CA ASP A 5 3.65 16.20 19.68
C ASP A 5 3.95 15.38 18.40
N MET A 6 5.23 15.04 18.20
CA MET A 6 5.77 14.30 17.04
C MET A 6 5.67 12.78 17.24
N GLY A 7 4.65 12.31 17.97
CA GLY A 7 4.44 10.90 18.32
C GLY A 7 3.30 10.26 17.54
N TYR A 8 3.36 8.94 17.38
CA TYR A 8 2.20 8.16 16.93
C TYR A 8 1.12 8.22 18.04
N LYS A 9 -0.11 8.64 17.72
CA LYS A 9 -1.15 8.82 18.74
C LYS A 9 -1.53 7.49 19.40
N ASP A 10 -1.41 7.45 20.72
CA ASP A 10 -1.74 6.32 21.59
C ASP A 10 -2.77 6.75 22.67
N PRO A 11 -3.47 5.80 23.32
CA PRO A 11 -3.47 4.36 23.08
C PRO A 11 -4.51 3.94 22.01
N ALA A 12 -4.49 2.65 21.65
CA ALA A 12 -5.51 2.02 20.80
C ALA A 12 -6.94 2.20 21.36
N PRO A 13 -7.99 2.18 20.50
CA PRO A 13 -7.97 1.84 19.07
C PRO A 13 -7.50 3.00 18.18
N TRP A 14 -6.74 2.67 17.14
CA TRP A 14 -6.29 3.61 16.12
C TRP A 14 -7.28 3.69 14.97
N THR A 15 -7.68 4.90 14.61
CA THR A 15 -8.57 5.16 13.48
C THR A 15 -7.77 5.56 12.25
N PHE A 16 -8.07 4.93 11.13
CA PHE A 16 -7.51 5.24 9.82
C PHE A 16 -8.65 5.52 8.84
N THR A 17 -8.61 6.66 8.15
CA THR A 17 -9.61 7.06 7.16
C THR A 17 -8.91 7.30 5.83
N GLY A 18 -9.39 6.67 4.76
CA GLY A 18 -8.81 6.85 3.43
C GLY A 18 -9.29 5.81 2.43
N LYS A 19 -8.47 5.56 1.41
CA LYS A 19 -8.74 4.60 0.33
C LYS A 19 -7.72 3.48 0.36
N ALA A 20 -8.16 2.28 -0.01
CA ALA A 20 -7.27 1.15 -0.18
C ALA A 20 -7.62 0.33 -1.44
N LEU A 21 -6.59 -0.30 -2.01
CA LEU A 21 -6.68 -1.21 -3.14
C LEU A 21 -6.02 -2.55 -2.76
N TYR A 22 -6.76 -3.63 -3.00
CA TYR A 22 -6.19 -4.98 -3.00
C TYR A 22 -5.92 -5.40 -4.44
N GLN A 23 -4.65 -5.68 -4.75
CA GLN A 23 -4.27 -6.37 -5.96
C GLN A 23 -3.85 -7.78 -5.59
N LEU A 24 -4.78 -8.72 -5.70
CA LEU A 24 -4.50 -10.13 -5.44
C LEU A 24 -3.73 -10.75 -6.60
N ALA A 25 -2.84 -11.69 -6.26
CA ALA A 25 -2.06 -12.44 -7.22
C ALA A 25 -1.83 -13.87 -6.73
N LEU A 26 -1.64 -14.81 -7.66
CA LEU A 26 -1.13 -16.13 -7.32
C LEU A 26 0.39 -16.06 -7.16
N VAL A 27 0.87 -16.47 -6.00
CA VAL A 27 2.30 -16.57 -5.69
C VAL A 27 2.68 -18.04 -5.68
N ARG A 28 3.79 -18.39 -6.32
CA ARG A 28 4.30 -19.77 -6.28
C ARG A 28 4.60 -20.15 -4.83
N ALA A 29 4.16 -21.33 -4.41
CA ALA A 29 4.28 -21.75 -3.02
C ALA A 29 5.76 -21.82 -2.56
N GLU A 30 6.69 -22.15 -3.46
CA GLU A 30 8.13 -22.12 -3.17
C GLU A 30 8.64 -20.72 -2.83
N ASP A 31 8.21 -19.71 -3.58
CA ASP A 31 8.62 -18.32 -3.39
C ASP A 31 7.99 -17.76 -2.10
N ALA A 32 6.73 -18.13 -1.81
CA ALA A 32 6.06 -17.77 -0.57
C ALA A 32 6.78 -18.35 0.67
N ARG A 33 7.25 -19.60 0.62
CA ARG A 33 7.97 -20.26 1.72
C ARG A 33 9.31 -19.60 2.05
N ALA A 34 9.92 -18.87 1.12
CA ALA A 34 11.13 -18.08 1.41
C ALA A 34 10.86 -16.86 2.30
N HIS A 35 9.60 -16.45 2.46
CA HIS A 35 9.21 -15.24 3.18
C HIS A 35 8.22 -15.48 4.34
N VAL A 36 7.56 -16.64 4.36
CA VAL A 36 6.66 -17.06 5.43
C VAL A 36 7.44 -17.91 6.45
N PRO A 37 7.31 -17.64 7.76
CA PRO A 37 7.88 -18.49 8.81
C PRO A 37 7.52 -19.97 8.63
N SER A 38 8.49 -20.86 8.84
CA SER A 38 8.34 -22.30 8.56
C SER A 38 7.34 -23.02 9.46
N ASP A 39 7.02 -22.44 10.61
CA ASP A 39 6.01 -22.89 11.57
C ASP A 39 4.58 -22.54 11.13
N LEU A 40 4.41 -21.65 10.14
CA LEU A 40 3.13 -21.29 9.57
C LEU A 40 2.84 -22.12 8.30
N ARG A 41 1.69 -22.79 8.30
CA ARG A 41 1.24 -23.59 7.14
C ARG A 41 0.61 -22.68 6.08
N LEU A 42 1.14 -22.71 4.86
CA LEU A 42 0.51 -22.05 3.71
C LEU A 42 -0.84 -22.68 3.35
N VAL A 43 -1.79 -21.83 2.97
CA VAL A 43 -2.96 -22.22 2.19
C VAL A 43 -2.53 -22.28 0.73
N GLU A 44 -2.41 -23.48 0.19
CA GLU A 44 -1.91 -23.70 -1.17
C GLU A 44 -2.86 -24.56 -2.00
N PHE A 45 -2.93 -24.25 -3.30
CA PHE A 45 -3.64 -25.02 -4.31
C PHE A 45 -2.81 -25.04 -5.59
N ALA A 46 -2.59 -26.22 -6.15
CA ALA A 46 -1.81 -26.42 -7.38
C ALA A 46 -0.42 -25.72 -7.36
N GLY A 47 0.30 -25.82 -6.24
CA GLY A 47 1.64 -25.22 -6.08
C GLY A 47 1.65 -23.70 -5.95
N HIS A 48 0.50 -23.06 -5.72
CA HIS A 48 0.37 -21.61 -5.54
C HIS A 48 -0.39 -21.28 -4.27
N THR A 49 -0.17 -20.09 -3.72
CA THR A 49 -0.95 -19.49 -2.64
C THR A 49 -1.48 -18.13 -3.08
N LEU A 50 -2.54 -17.64 -2.42
CA LEU A 50 -3.06 -16.30 -2.66
C LEU A 50 -2.20 -15.28 -1.92
N GLY A 51 -1.58 -14.37 -2.67
CA GLY A 51 -0.84 -13.24 -2.14
C GLY A 51 -1.20 -11.96 -2.89
N GLY A 52 -0.24 -11.06 -3.02
CA GLY A 52 -0.38 -9.82 -3.79
C GLY A 52 0.00 -8.59 -2.99
N LEU A 53 -0.73 -7.51 -3.18
CA LEU A 53 -0.45 -6.21 -2.57
C LEU A 53 -1.72 -5.62 -1.95
N TYR A 54 -1.54 -5.01 -0.79
CA TYR A 54 -2.47 -4.05 -0.22
C TYR A 54 -1.84 -2.67 -0.30
N VAL A 55 -2.52 -1.73 -0.96
CA VAL A 55 -2.06 -0.34 -1.13
C VAL A 55 -3.07 0.55 -0.44
N ALA A 56 -2.65 1.40 0.49
CA ALA A 56 -3.52 2.32 1.19
C ALA A 56 -2.96 3.74 1.15
N ARG A 57 -3.88 4.70 1.06
CA ARG A 57 -3.63 6.11 1.29
C ARG A 57 -4.64 6.58 2.32
N TYR A 58 -4.12 6.95 3.47
CA TYR A 58 -4.88 7.47 4.58
C TYR A 58 -4.81 8.99 4.58
N ASP A 59 -5.98 9.61 4.46
CA ASP A 59 -6.15 11.05 4.67
C ASP A 59 -5.98 11.39 6.15
N GLU A 60 -6.37 10.46 7.03
CA GLU A 60 -6.24 10.56 8.48
C GLU A 60 -5.71 9.24 9.07
N SER A 61 -4.68 9.34 9.90
CA SER A 61 -4.13 8.24 10.71
C SER A 61 -3.55 8.80 12.02
N PRO A 62 -3.15 7.95 12.99
CA PRO A 62 -2.49 8.39 14.21
C PRO A 62 -1.20 9.20 14.01
N CYS A 63 -0.56 9.11 12.85
CA CYS A 63 0.63 9.88 12.48
C CYS A 63 0.37 10.95 11.41
N GLY A 64 -0.89 11.29 11.14
CA GLY A 64 -1.28 12.21 10.08
C GLY A 64 -1.59 11.48 8.76
N LYS A 65 -1.25 12.10 7.62
CA LYS A 65 -1.39 11.43 6.32
C LYS A 65 -0.36 10.31 6.20
N LEU A 66 -0.78 9.19 5.65
CA LEU A 66 0.06 7.99 5.55
C LEU A 66 -0.22 7.26 4.24
N ASP A 67 0.83 7.02 3.47
CA ASP A 67 0.80 6.05 2.38
C ASP A 67 1.41 4.74 2.85
N GLU A 68 0.75 3.63 2.53
CA GLU A 68 1.18 2.29 2.91
C GLU A 68 1.08 1.31 1.75
N VAL A 69 2.08 0.45 1.61
CA VAL A 69 2.01 -0.75 0.77
C VAL A 69 2.47 -1.96 1.55
N VAL A 70 1.60 -2.98 1.62
CA VAL A 70 1.89 -4.28 2.23
C VAL A 70 2.03 -5.31 1.13
N VAL A 71 3.15 -6.03 1.14
CA VAL A 71 3.40 -7.18 0.28
C VAL A 71 2.87 -8.44 0.98
N LEU A 72 1.75 -8.95 0.46
CA LEU A 72 1.12 -10.17 0.94
C LEU A 72 1.85 -11.37 0.33
N GLY A 73 2.75 -11.98 1.10
CA GLY A 73 3.61 -13.08 0.63
C GLY A 73 2.86 -14.38 0.38
N GLY A 74 1.68 -14.53 0.98
CA GLY A 74 0.81 -15.69 0.84
C GLY A 74 -0.27 -15.70 1.92
N LEU A 75 -1.19 -16.65 1.81
CA LEU A 75 -2.22 -16.89 2.81
C LEU A 75 -1.74 -18.04 3.72
N VAL A 76 -1.82 -17.86 5.04
CA VAL A 76 -1.44 -18.86 6.04
C VAL A 76 -2.65 -19.30 6.85
N TRP A 77 -2.64 -20.56 7.29
CA TRP A 77 -3.64 -21.07 8.23
C TRP A 77 -3.42 -20.47 9.62
N ASN A 78 -4.48 -19.91 10.20
CA ASN A 78 -4.53 -19.46 11.59
C ASN A 78 -5.87 -19.94 12.18
N PRO A 79 -5.93 -21.18 12.71
CA PRO A 79 -7.19 -21.84 13.05
C PRO A 79 -8.12 -20.96 13.92
N PRO A 80 -9.43 -20.91 13.63
CA PRO A 80 -10.17 -21.67 12.62
C PRO A 80 -10.17 -21.04 11.21
N THR A 81 -9.43 -19.95 10.98
CA THR A 81 -9.46 -19.17 9.74
C THR A 81 -8.12 -19.19 9.01
N SER A 82 -7.93 -18.24 8.11
CA SER A 82 -6.68 -17.97 7.43
C SER A 82 -6.41 -16.46 7.47
N CYS A 83 -5.15 -16.06 7.33
CA CYS A 83 -4.76 -14.66 7.28
C CYS A 83 -3.66 -14.45 6.24
N ALA A 84 -3.60 -13.24 5.68
CA ALA A 84 -2.53 -12.89 4.77
C ALA A 84 -1.24 -12.62 5.57
N TRP A 85 -0.12 -13.16 5.11
CA TRP A 85 1.18 -12.89 5.68
C TRP A 85 1.79 -11.63 5.07
N ALA A 86 1.99 -10.60 5.89
CA ALA A 86 2.68 -9.38 5.51
C ALA A 86 4.19 -9.62 5.45
N SER A 87 4.70 -9.98 4.26
CA SER A 87 6.12 -10.26 4.06
C SER A 87 7.00 -9.00 4.08
N ARG A 88 6.44 -7.86 3.67
CA ARG A 88 7.06 -6.53 3.71
C ARG A 88 5.99 -5.45 3.86
N VAL A 89 6.32 -4.37 4.55
CA VAL A 89 5.46 -3.19 4.65
C VAL A 89 6.30 -1.94 4.32
N TYR A 90 5.82 -1.09 3.43
CA TYR A 90 6.43 0.20 3.10
C TYR A 90 5.49 1.32 3.51
N VAL A 91 6.02 2.30 4.24
CA VAL A 91 5.29 3.48 4.69
C VAL A 91 6.11 4.75 4.45
N ASP A 92 5.47 5.90 4.30
CA ASP A 92 6.15 7.19 4.13
C ASP A 92 6.45 7.92 5.45
N SER A 93 5.97 7.40 6.59
CA SER A 93 6.25 7.92 7.93
C SER A 93 7.22 7.04 8.73
N ALA A 94 8.22 7.67 9.34
CA ALA A 94 9.15 7.01 10.25
C ALA A 94 8.46 6.58 11.55
N GLU A 95 7.48 7.35 12.01
CA GLU A 95 6.66 7.10 13.18
C GLU A 95 5.78 5.87 12.97
N ALA A 96 5.09 5.78 11.83
CA ALA A 96 4.29 4.61 11.45
C ALA A 96 5.15 3.34 11.38
N ARG A 97 6.35 3.42 10.77
CA ARG A 97 7.30 2.31 10.75
C ARG A 97 7.67 1.88 12.17
N ALA A 98 8.12 2.83 12.99
CA ALA A 98 8.62 2.53 14.33
C ALA A 98 7.53 1.91 15.20
N HIS A 99 6.30 2.43 15.11
CA HIS A 99 5.15 1.89 15.79
C HIS A 99 4.78 0.48 15.28
N GLY A 100 4.67 0.26 13.97
CA GLY A 100 4.32 -1.03 13.39
C GLY A 100 5.29 -2.17 13.76
N ILE A 101 6.59 -1.88 13.81
CA ILE A 101 7.61 -2.85 14.27
C ILE A 101 7.41 -3.15 15.77
N ARG A 102 7.35 -2.11 16.61
CA ARG A 102 7.29 -2.27 18.08
C ARG A 102 6.02 -2.95 18.54
N THR A 103 4.88 -2.57 17.98
CA THR A 103 3.56 -2.97 18.47
C THR A 103 3.07 -4.27 17.82
N CYS A 104 3.31 -4.43 16.51
CA CYS A 104 2.75 -5.54 15.73
C CYS A 104 3.82 -6.49 15.17
N GLY A 105 5.11 -6.19 15.32
CA GLY A 105 6.20 -6.98 14.72
C GLY A 105 6.24 -6.90 13.19
N LEU A 106 5.64 -5.87 12.58
CA LEU A 106 5.57 -5.75 11.12
C LEU A 106 6.96 -5.55 10.52
N PRO A 107 7.26 -6.15 9.33
CA PRO A 107 8.51 -5.92 8.61
C PRO A 107 8.49 -4.57 7.87
N SER A 108 8.26 -3.48 8.61
CA SER A 108 8.03 -2.13 8.08
C SER A 108 9.32 -1.40 7.72
N ARG A 109 9.26 -0.66 6.61
CA ARG A 109 10.36 0.13 6.06
C ARG A 109 9.85 1.50 5.61
N VAL A 110 10.69 2.52 5.73
CA VAL A 110 10.37 3.84 5.19
C VAL A 110 10.65 3.83 3.69
N ALA A 111 9.69 4.29 2.90
CA ALA A 111 9.82 4.47 1.46
C ALA A 111 9.14 5.76 1.00
N ALA A 112 9.59 6.29 -0.14
CA ALA A 112 8.91 7.39 -0.80
C ALA A 112 7.99 6.88 -1.91
N PHE A 113 6.76 7.39 -1.96
CA PHE A 113 5.80 7.13 -3.03
C PHE A 113 5.88 8.25 -4.06
N ARG A 114 6.28 7.91 -5.29
CA ARG A 114 6.49 8.87 -6.37
C ARG A 114 5.56 8.58 -7.53
N GLU A 115 4.83 9.61 -7.88
CA GLU A 115 3.83 9.58 -8.94
C GLU A 115 4.56 9.70 -10.29
N GLU A 116 4.51 8.67 -11.15
CA GLU A 116 5.22 8.68 -12.45
C GLU A 116 4.49 9.58 -13.45
N THR A 117 5.24 10.44 -14.14
CA THR A 117 4.69 11.38 -15.13
C THR A 117 5.24 10.98 -16.49
N ASP A 118 4.36 10.73 -17.47
CA ASP A 118 4.79 10.34 -18.82
C ASP A 118 5.72 11.41 -19.41
N ALA A 119 6.98 11.02 -19.68
CA ALA A 119 8.03 11.89 -20.20
C ALA A 119 7.80 12.38 -21.64
N SER A 120 6.69 11.97 -22.28
CA SER A 120 6.34 12.30 -23.67
C SER A 120 5.58 13.62 -23.85
N SER A 121 5.14 14.30 -22.78
CA SER A 121 4.40 15.56 -22.89
C SER A 121 5.30 16.81 -22.93
N LYS A 122 6.21 16.89 -23.91
CA LYS A 122 6.73 18.19 -24.37
C LYS A 122 5.69 18.82 -25.29
N GLN A 123 5.34 20.08 -25.02
CA GLN A 123 4.40 20.95 -25.76
C GLN A 123 2.90 20.68 -25.56
N ARG A 124 2.29 21.41 -24.62
CA ARG A 124 1.43 22.58 -24.89
C ARG A 124 0.77 23.01 -23.58
N GLY A 125 0.86 24.31 -23.29
CA GLY A 125 0.32 24.88 -22.05
C GLY A 125 -1.19 24.68 -21.95
N TRP A 126 -1.61 24.00 -20.89
CA TRP A 126 -2.76 24.30 -20.04
C TRP A 126 -2.73 23.31 -18.88
N GLN A 127 -2.88 23.79 -17.64
CA GLN A 127 -2.69 23.01 -16.42
C GLN A 127 -3.74 21.89 -16.30
N ASN A 128 -3.33 20.61 -16.38
CA ASN A 128 -4.20 19.47 -16.09
C ASN A 128 -3.96 18.93 -14.67
N LYS A 129 -4.97 19.11 -13.81
CA LYS A 129 -5.21 18.43 -12.52
C LYS A 129 -6.22 17.30 -12.85
N THR A 130 -6.12 16.03 -12.47
CA THR A 130 -5.96 15.44 -11.12
C THR A 130 -5.65 13.92 -11.20
N ARG A 131 -4.72 13.46 -10.34
CA ARG A 131 -4.21 12.08 -10.29
C ARG A 131 -4.87 11.28 -9.17
N TRP A 132 -4.94 9.95 -9.27
CA TRP A 132 -5.62 9.11 -8.27
C TRP A 132 -4.95 9.18 -6.89
N TRP A 133 -3.64 9.43 -6.85
CA TRP A 133 -2.91 9.63 -5.60
C TRP A 133 -3.25 11.03 -5.07
N HIS A 134 -2.93 12.13 -5.78
CA HIS A 134 -3.01 13.49 -5.19
C HIS A 134 -4.19 14.39 -5.65
N GLY A 135 -5.21 13.87 -6.34
CA GLY A 135 -6.16 14.68 -7.11
C GLY A 135 -7.62 14.70 -6.66
N THR A 136 -8.15 15.89 -6.42
CA THR A 136 -9.59 16.19 -6.19
C THR A 136 -10.42 16.19 -7.49
N LYS A 137 -11.34 15.21 -7.66
CA LYS A 137 -12.34 15.04 -8.74
C LYS A 137 -11.81 14.95 -10.20
N ARG A 138 -12.30 13.94 -10.93
CA ARG A 138 -12.08 13.73 -12.38
C ARG A 138 -13.24 14.28 -13.23
N SER A 139 -12.92 14.77 -14.44
CA SER A 139 -13.84 14.84 -15.59
C SER A 139 -13.54 13.73 -16.59
N GLU A 140 -14.56 13.25 -17.32
CA GLU A 140 -14.46 12.16 -18.30
C GLU A 140 -13.56 12.52 -19.49
N GLY A 141 -12.56 11.67 -19.77
CA GLY A 141 -11.91 11.64 -21.09
C GLY A 141 -10.39 11.55 -21.15
N ASP A 142 -9.65 11.43 -20.04
CA ASP A 142 -8.17 11.49 -20.10
C ASP A 142 -7.48 10.16 -19.71
N ALA A 143 -6.65 9.64 -20.61
CA ALA A 143 -5.89 8.41 -20.46
C ALA A 143 -4.45 8.75 -20.01
N SER A 144 -4.24 8.86 -18.70
CA SER A 144 -2.90 8.88 -18.08
C SER A 144 -2.65 7.55 -17.35
N THR A 145 -1.42 7.06 -17.35
CA THR A 145 -1.05 5.69 -16.93
C THR A 145 -1.12 5.42 -15.42
N GLY A 146 -1.44 6.41 -14.57
CA GLY A 146 -1.82 6.17 -13.16
C GLY A 146 -0.77 5.51 -12.27
N ALA A 147 0.50 5.37 -12.69
CA ALA A 147 1.48 4.56 -11.97
C ALA A 147 2.14 5.30 -10.79
N VAL A 148 2.44 4.58 -9.71
CA VAL A 148 3.18 5.04 -8.53
C VAL A 148 4.38 4.13 -8.28
N SER A 149 5.55 4.74 -8.18
CA SER A 149 6.80 4.10 -7.84
C SER A 149 7.06 4.16 -6.34
N ILE A 150 7.43 3.02 -5.77
CA ILE A 150 7.88 2.91 -4.39
C ILE A 150 9.41 2.94 -4.41
N VAL A 151 10.01 3.88 -3.68
CA VAL A 151 11.45 4.10 -3.66
C VAL A 151 11.97 3.94 -2.23
N GLU A 152 12.80 2.93 -2.00
CA GLU A 152 13.52 2.72 -0.75
C GLU A 152 14.93 3.31 -0.89
N GLY A 153 15.22 4.39 -0.17
CA GLY A 153 16.48 5.13 -0.32
C GLY A 153 16.66 5.69 -1.74
N LYS A 154 17.54 5.07 -2.53
CA LYS A 154 17.81 5.44 -3.94
C LYS A 154 17.30 4.42 -4.96
N THR A 155 16.72 3.31 -4.49
CA THR A 155 16.33 2.18 -5.33
C THR A 155 14.83 2.17 -5.52
N LYS A 156 14.37 2.13 -6.78
CA LYS A 156 12.97 1.85 -7.11
C LYS A 156 12.71 0.37 -6.86
N VAL A 157 11.90 0.06 -5.85
CA VAL A 157 11.62 -1.33 -5.43
C VAL A 157 10.40 -1.90 -6.12
N CYS A 158 9.45 -1.05 -6.52
CA CYS A 158 8.22 -1.46 -7.18
C CYS A 158 7.63 -0.29 -7.98
N GLU A 159 6.89 -0.62 -9.02
CA GLU A 159 6.01 0.29 -9.75
C GLU A 159 4.61 -0.31 -9.78
N LEU A 160 3.62 0.48 -9.39
CA LEU A 160 2.23 0.06 -9.27
C LEU A 160 1.36 0.85 -10.22
N ALA A 161 0.74 0.17 -11.19
CA ALA A 161 -0.23 0.78 -12.08
C ALA A 161 -1.60 0.93 -11.39
N LEU A 162 -1.92 2.18 -11.07
CA LEU A 162 -3.23 2.71 -10.68
C LEU A 162 -4.43 2.36 -11.58
N PRO A 163 -5.38 1.46 -11.27
CA PRO A 163 -6.66 1.54 -11.96
C PRO A 163 -7.32 2.91 -11.77
N SER A 164 -8.07 3.34 -12.78
CA SER A 164 -9.01 4.44 -12.63
C SER A 164 -10.00 4.13 -11.50
N GLU A 165 -10.34 5.11 -10.67
CA GLU A 165 -11.37 4.94 -9.63
C GLU A 165 -12.65 4.36 -10.26
N PRO A 166 -13.09 3.15 -9.83
CA PRO A 166 -14.28 2.56 -10.40
C PRO A 166 -15.48 3.43 -10.05
N LYS A 167 -16.34 3.70 -11.04
CA LYS A 167 -17.65 4.33 -10.79
C LYS A 167 -18.54 3.32 -10.08
N LEU A 168 -18.40 3.21 -8.76
CA LEU A 168 -19.32 2.43 -7.94
C LEU A 168 -20.68 3.14 -8.02
N LYS A 169 -21.63 2.57 -8.76
CA LYS A 169 -23.03 2.96 -8.61
C LYS A 169 -23.41 2.62 -7.17
N GLY A 170 -23.99 3.59 -6.45
CA GLY A 170 -24.53 3.36 -5.11
C GLY A 170 -25.48 2.16 -5.08
N PRO A 171 -25.82 1.66 -3.88
CA PRO A 171 -26.65 0.46 -3.76
C PRO A 171 -27.94 0.61 -4.58
N ARG A 172 -28.25 -0.43 -5.36
CA ARG A 172 -29.55 -0.62 -5.99
C ARG A 172 -30.55 -1.13 -4.96
#